data_AF-A0A925E5Q2-F1
#
_entry.id   AF-A0A925E5Q2-F1
#
_cell.length_a   1.000
_cell.length_b   1.000
_cell.length_c   1.000
_cell.angle_alpha   90.00
_cell.angle_beta   90.00
_cell.angle_gamma   90.00
#
_symmetry.space_group_name_H-M   'P 1'
#
loop_
_entity.id
_entity.type
_entity.pdbx_description
1 polymer ?
#
loop_
_entity_poly.entity_id
_entity_poly.type
_entity_poly.pdbx_seq_one_letter_code
_entity_poly.pdbx_strand_id
1 'polypeptide(L)' 'TTEEISKEVFLSPRTIETIRQNMKQKVGAKTIAGLVMYAMRNKLLE' A
#
# COMPACT_ATOMS: atom_id res chain seq x y z
N THR A 1 -4.44 9.57 0.01
CA THR A 1 -3.46 9.78 -1.10
C THR A 1 -2.04 9.59 -0.57
N THR A 2 -1.00 9.51 -1.42
CA THR A 2 0.39 9.29 -0.94
C THR A 2 0.86 10.41 -0.01
N GLU A 3 0.49 11.66 -0.30
CA GLU A 3 0.78 12.84 0.53
C GLU A 3 0.07 12.80 1.89
N GLU A 4 -1.20 12.36 1.95
CA GLU A 4 -1.94 12.20 3.21
C GLU A 4 -1.26 11.17 4.12
N ILE A 5 -0.95 9.99 3.58
CA ILE A 5 -0.29 8.91 4.33
C ILE A 5 1.08 9.39 4.84
N SER A 6 1.85 10.07 3.99
CA SER A 6 3.16 10.64 4.34
C SER A 6 3.10 11.53 5.57
N LYS A 7 2.07 12.39 5.67
CA LYS A 7 1.85 13.27 6.82
C LYS A 7 1.43 12.51 8.07
N GLU A 8 0.55 11.52 7.94
CA GLU A 8 0.05 10.74 9.07
C GLU A 8 1.14 9.88 9.74
N VAL A 9 2.05 9.30 8.94
CA VAL A 9 3.10 8.40 9.45
C VAL A 9 4.50 9.05 9.51
N PHE A 10 4.60 10.37 9.29
CA PHE A 10 5.84 11.16 9.37
C PHE A 10 6.98 10.63 8.48
N LEU A 11 6.67 10.13 7.29
CA LEU A 11 7.65 9.64 6.31
C LEU A 11 7.55 10.43 5.01
N SER A 12 8.62 10.50 4.22
CA SER A 12 8.59 11.20 2.93
C SER A 12 7.62 10.51 1.94
N PRO A 13 6.98 11.27 1.02
CA PRO A 13 6.09 10.69 0.00
C PRO A 13 6.78 9.60 -0.84
N ARG A 14 8.06 9.77 -1.15
CA ARG A 14 8.89 8.80 -1.89
C ARG A 14 9.08 7.50 -1.11
N THR A 15 9.21 7.58 0.22
CA THR A 15 9.26 6.40 1.08
C THR A 15 7.94 5.63 1.04
N ILE A 16 6.80 6.33 1.11
CA ILE A 16 5.47 5.71 1.01
C ILE A 16 5.26 5.03 -0.34
N GLU A 17 5.70 5.64 -1.43
CA GLU A 17 5.63 5.03 -2.75
C GLU A 17 6.48 3.75 -2.84
N THR A 18 7.69 3.78 -2.28
CA THR A 18 8.57 2.60 -2.21
C THR A 18 7.92 1.46 -1.41
N ILE A 19 7.35 1.77 -0.24
CA ILE A 19 6.61 0.80 0.57
C ILE A 19 5.47 0.19 -0.22
N ARG A 20 4.69 1.01 -0.94
CA ARG A 20 3.57 0.54 -1.78
C ARG A 20 4.03 -0.40 -2.89
N GLN A 21 5.14 -0.09 -3.58
CA GLN A 21 5.70 -0.98 -4.60
C GLN A 21 6.16 -2.31 -3.99
N ASN A 22 6.81 -2.28 -2.84
CA ASN A 22 7.24 -3.48 -2.14
C ASN A 22 6.05 -4.34 -1.69
N MET A 23 4.98 -3.73 -1.15
CA MET A 23 3.75 -4.44 -0.80
C MET A 23 3.15 -5.13 -2.02
N LYS A 24 3.02 -4.42 -3.15
CA LYS A 24 2.52 -4.97 -4.41
C LYS A 24 3.34 -6.18 -4.87
N GLN A 25 4.66 -6.07 -4.86
CA GLN A 25 5.56 -7.16 -5.27
C GLN A 25 5.42 -8.37 -4.35
N LYS A 26 5.42 -8.17 -3.03
CA LYS A 26 5.32 -9.26 -2.04
C LYS A 26 4.04 -10.07 -2.17
N VAL A 27 2.93 -9.44 -2.54
CA VAL A 27 1.63 -10.13 -2.69
C VAL A 27 1.31 -10.49 -4.14
N GLY A 28 2.20 -10.19 -5.09
CA GLY A 28 1.97 -10.42 -6.53
C GLY A 28 0.89 -9.53 -7.15
N ALA A 29 0.54 -8.41 -6.53
CA ALA A 29 -0.50 -7.50 -7.04
C ALA A 29 0.06 -6.54 -8.11
N LYS A 30 -0.57 -6.53 -9.29
CA LYS A 30 -0.20 -5.63 -10.39
C LYS A 30 -0.69 -4.19 -10.17
N THR A 31 -1.79 -4.02 -9.45
CA THR A 31 -2.45 -2.72 -9.24
C THR A 31 -2.74 -2.48 -7.75
N ILE A 32 -3.03 -1.22 -7.39
CA ILE A 32 -3.46 -0.87 -6.03
C ILE A 32 -4.80 -1.54 -5.70
N ALA A 33 -5.74 -1.58 -6.65
CA ALA A 33 -7.00 -2.30 -6.47
C ALA A 33 -6.76 -3.79 -6.18
N GLY A 34 -5.80 -4.43 -6.87
CA GLY A 34 -5.40 -5.81 -6.59
C GLY A 34 -4.80 -5.99 -5.19
N LEU A 35 -4.04 -5.01 -4.71
CA LEU A 35 -3.51 -5.00 -3.33
C LEU A 35 -4.63 -4.89 -2.29
N VAL A 36 -5.64 -4.04 -2.53
CA VAL A 36 -6.82 -3.91 -1.65
C VAL A 36 -7.64 -5.19 -1.65
N MET A 37 -7.91 -5.78 -2.83
CA MET A 37 -8.64 -7.06 -2.95
C MET A 37 -7.91 -8.20 -2.24
N TYR A 38 -6.57 -8.24 -2.34
CA TYR A 38 -5.77 -9.20 -1.58
C TYR A 38 -6.00 -9.01 -0.07
N ALA A 39 -5.95 -7.78 0.43
CA ALA A 39 -6.13 -7.50 1.85
C ALA A 39 -7.54 -7.89 2.36
N MET A 40 -8.60 -7.61 1.59
CA MET A 40 -9.96 -8.04 1.92
C MET A 40 -10.11 -9.57 1.96
N ARG A 41 -9.59 -10.27 0.94
CA ARG A 41 -9.68 -11.75 0.86
C ARG A 41 -8.94 -12.44 2.01
N ASN A 42 -7.86 -11.82 2.49
CA ASN A 42 -7.07 -12.33 3.61
C ASN A 42 -7.51 -11.77 4.97
N LYS A 43 -8.64 -11.04 5.04
CA LYS A 43 -9.16 -10.44 6.28
C LYS A 43 -8.15 -9.54 7.00
N LEU A 44 -7.33 -8.82 6.24
CA LEU A 44 -6.37 -7.80 6.74
C LEU A 44 -6.99 -6.41 6.84
N LEU A 45 -8.15 -6.22 6.19
CA LEU A 45 -8.98 -5.03 6.25
C LEU A 45 -10.40 -5.49 6.60
N GLU A 46 -11.05 -4.75 7.47
CA GLU A 46 -12.45 -4.93 7.88
C GLU A 46 -13.35 -3.95 7.14
#